data_AF-A0A1T5BQ61-F1
#
_entry.id   AF-A0A1T5BQ61-F1
#
_cell.length_a   1.000
_cell.length_b   1.000
_cell.length_c   1.000
_cell.angle_alpha   90.00
_cell.angle_beta   90.00
_cell.angle_gamma   90.00
#
_symmetry.space_group_name_H-M   'P 1'
#
loop_
_entity.id
_entity.type
_entity.pdbx_description
1 polymer ?
#
loop_
_entity_poly.entity_id
_entity_poly.type
_entity_poly.pdbx_seq_one_letter_code
_entity_poly.pdbx_strand_id
1 'polypeptide(L)' 'MPGPRSRDCESPPEVPTLFRFLVFVAIIAGIVFGGMVALVTFVQPVQREMVEIVPPEKLQPR' A
#
# COMPACT_ATOMS: atom_id res chain seq x y z
N MET A 1 -12.46 -10.28 58.74
CA MET A 1 -11.20 -10.32 57.98
C MET A 1 -11.46 -9.89 56.54
N PRO A 2 -11.23 -8.62 56.15
CA PRO A 2 -11.30 -8.19 54.76
C PRO A 2 -9.87 -8.10 54.20
N GLY A 3 -9.53 -8.96 53.24
CA GLY A 3 -8.31 -8.79 52.46
C GLY A 3 -8.60 -7.90 51.25
N PRO A 4 -7.95 -6.72 51.10
CA PRO A 4 -8.04 -5.93 49.89
C PRO A 4 -6.81 -6.18 49.01
N ARG A 5 -7.05 -6.36 47.72
CA ARG A 5 -6.45 -5.61 46.60
C ARG A 5 -6.75 -6.36 45.29
N SER A 6 -7.72 -5.91 44.50
CA SER A 6 -7.51 -4.95 43.39
C SER A 6 -6.20 -5.24 42.66
N ARG A 7 -6.26 -5.94 41.53
CA ARG A 7 -6.24 -5.34 40.18
C ARG A 7 -5.01 -4.46 39.93
N ASP A 8 -3.81 -5.04 39.89
CA ASP A 8 -2.61 -4.34 39.41
C ASP A 8 -1.67 -5.35 38.72
N CYS A 9 -2.05 -5.87 37.56
CA CYS A 9 -1.06 -6.28 36.57
C CYS A 9 -0.95 -5.12 35.58
N GLU A 10 -0.07 -4.19 35.94
CA GLU A 10 0.53 -3.19 35.07
C GLU A 10 0.93 -3.86 33.75
N SER A 11 0.28 -3.49 32.64
CA SER A 11 0.80 -3.87 31.32
C SER A 11 2.12 -3.14 31.15
N PRO A 12 3.26 -3.81 30.90
CA PRO A 12 4.46 -3.11 30.47
C PRO A 12 4.14 -2.20 29.28
N PRO A 13 4.91 -1.12 29.03
CA PRO A 13 4.85 -0.39 27.77
C PRO A 13 5.41 -1.29 26.65
N GLU A 14 4.70 -2.36 26.38
CA GLU A 14 4.84 -3.19 25.21
C GLU A 14 4.32 -2.35 24.06
N VAL A 15 5.22 -1.82 23.23
CA VAL A 15 4.85 -1.34 21.89
C VAL A 15 3.96 -2.41 21.25
N PRO A 16 2.63 -2.20 21.17
CA PRO A 16 1.71 -3.29 20.97
C PRO A 16 2.06 -4.02 19.68
N THR A 17 1.92 -5.35 19.64
CA THR A 17 2.23 -6.14 18.42
C THR A 17 1.48 -5.59 17.20
N LEU A 18 0.27 -5.07 17.42
CA LEU A 18 -0.52 -4.33 16.43
C LEU A 18 0.16 -3.03 15.96
N PHE A 19 0.72 -2.23 16.86
CA PHE A 19 1.43 -1.01 16.48
C PHE A 19 2.67 -1.32 15.63
N ARG A 20 3.43 -2.35 16.01
CA ARG A 20 4.58 -2.83 15.21
C ARG A 20 4.14 -3.30 13.81
N PHE A 21 3.01 -4.01 13.72
CA PHE A 21 2.43 -4.42 12.45
C PHE A 21 2.03 -3.22 11.58
N LEU A 22 1.36 -2.22 12.16
CA LEU A 22 0.98 -1.00 11.43
C LEU A 22 2.20 -0.23 10.92
N VAL A 23 3.24 -0.09 11.75
CA VAL A 23 4.50 0.56 11.33
C VAL A 23 5.14 -0.21 10.18
N PHE A 24 5.16 -1.54 10.24
CA PHE A 24 5.68 -2.36 9.15
C PHE A 24 4.90 -2.16 7.84
N VAL A 25 3.57 -2.16 7.90
CA VAL A 25 2.71 -1.87 6.74
C VAL A 25 2.93 -0.46 6.21
N ALA A 26 3.05 0.54 7.10
CA ALA A 26 3.29 1.93 6.72
C ALA A 26 4.64 2.09 5.99
N ILE A 27 5.68 1.39 6.41
CA ILE A 27 6.98 1.38 5.74
C ILE A 27 6.84 0.79 4.33
N ILE A 28 6.19 -0.37 4.19
CA ILE A 28 5.98 -1.00 2.87
C ILE A 28 5.17 -0.08 1.96
N ALA A 29 4.06 0.47 2.45
CA ALA A 29 3.23 1.40 1.70
C ALA A 29 4.03 2.63 1.27
N GLY A 30 4.87 3.18 2.15
CA GLY A 30 5.75 4.30 1.85
C GLY A 30 6.78 3.98 0.78
N ILE A 31 7.37 2.78 0.79
CA ILE A 31 8.32 2.34 -0.24
C ILE A 31 7.61 2.16 -1.58
N VAL A 32 6.45 1.50 -1.61
CA VAL A 32 5.68 1.28 -2.85
C VAL A 32 5.23 2.61 -3.44
N PHE A 33 4.64 3.48 -2.61
CA PHE A 33 4.19 4.80 -3.04
C PHE A 33 5.35 5.69 -3.47
N GLY A 34 6.44 5.71 -2.69
CA GLY A 34 7.66 6.44 -3.04
C GLY A 34 8.28 5.95 -4.34
N GLY A 35 8.30 4.63 -4.57
CA GLY A 35 8.73 4.03 -5.83
C GLY A 35 7.86 4.46 -7.00
N MET A 36 6.52 4.45 -6.83
CA MET A 36 5.60 4.90 -7.86
C MET A 36 5.78 6.39 -8.19
N VAL A 37 5.91 7.24 -7.16
CA VAL A 37 6.20 8.67 -7.33
C VAL A 37 7.51 8.87 -8.07
N ALA A 38 8.58 8.18 -7.66
CA ALA A 38 9.87 8.27 -8.31
C ALA A 38 9.78 7.86 -9.80
N LEU A 39 9.07 6.78 -10.12
CA LEU A 39 8.86 6.38 -11.52
C LEU A 39 8.16 7.48 -12.31
N VAL A 40 7.07 8.07 -11.80
CA VAL A 40 6.34 9.13 -12.50
C VAL A 40 7.20 10.39 -12.69
N THR A 41 8.03 10.75 -11.72
CA THR A 41 8.87 11.95 -11.81
C THR A 41 10.09 11.76 -12.70
N PHE A 42 10.68 10.57 -12.72
CA PHE A 42 11.94 10.32 -13.43
C PHE A 42 11.76 9.58 -14.76
N VAL A 43 10.61 8.94 -15.00
CA VAL A 43 10.30 8.24 -16.25
C VAL A 43 9.29 9.05 -17.04
N GLN A 44 9.70 9.54 -18.21
CA GLN A 44 8.76 10.13 -19.17
C GLN A 44 7.98 9.01 -19.86
N PRO A 45 6.63 8.97 -19.70
CA PRO A 45 5.83 7.99 -20.41
C PRO A 45 5.85 8.28 -21.90
N VAL A 46 6.38 7.35 -22.70
CA VAL A 46 6.39 7.46 -24.16
C VAL A 46 4.97 7.23 -24.65
N GLN A 47 4.27 8.31 -25.00
CA GLN A 47 2.98 8.24 -25.68
C GLN A 47 3.23 7.82 -27.12
N ARG A 48 3.32 6.52 -27.37
CA ARG A 48 3.36 5.99 -28.73
C ARG A 48 1.96 6.11 -29.32
N GLU A 49 1.83 6.87 -30.40
CA GLU A 49 0.65 6.79 -31.26
C GLU A 49 0.52 5.36 -31.75
N MET A 50 -0.41 4.60 -31.15
CA MET A 50 -0.73 3.26 -31.59
C MET A 50 -1.62 3.38 -32.82
N VAL A 51 -1.00 3.63 -33.98
CA VAL A 51 -1.66 3.52 -35.27
C VAL A 51 -1.82 2.04 -35.58
N GLU A 52 -2.76 1.39 -34.91
CA GLU A 52 -3.23 0.08 -35.34
C GLU A 52 -4.09 0.31 -36.56
N ILE A 53 -3.59 -0.07 -37.73
CA ILE A 53 -4.37 -0.11 -38.96
C ILE A 53 -5.45 -1.16 -38.72
N VAL A 54 -6.63 -0.74 -38.28
CA VAL A 54 -7.74 -1.66 -38.05
C VAL A 54 -8.13 -2.24 -39.41
N PRO A 55 -7.94 -3.57 -39.63
CA PRO A 55 -8.36 -4.17 -40.88
C PRO A 55 -9.88 -4.03 -41.03
N PRO A 56 -10.40 -3.61 -42.19
CA PRO A 56 -11.84 -3.37 -42.37
C PRO A 56 -12.71 -4.62 -42.10
N GLU A 57 -12.14 -5.82 -42.22
CA GLU A 57 -12.78 -7.08 -41.86
C GLU A 57 -13.17 -7.18 -40.37
N LYS A 58 -12.49 -6.44 -39.49
CA LYS A 58 -12.75 -6.37 -38.04
C LYS A 58 -13.78 -5.29 -37.67
N LEU A 59 -14.05 -4.33 -38.57
CA LEU A 59 -15.02 -3.24 -38.39
C LEU A 59 -16.43 -3.57 -38.88
N GLN A 60 -16.62 -4.68 -39.58
CA GLN A 60 -17.94 -5.11 -40.04
C GLN A 60 -18.62 -5.93 -38.93
N PRO A 61 -19.66 -5.39 -38.25
CA PRO A 61 -20.52 -6.21 -37.43
C PRO A 61 -21.34 -7.09 -38.37
N ARG A 62 -21.25 -8.41 -38.21
CA ARG A 62 -22.19 -9.34 -38.84
C ARG A 62 -23.48 -9.41 -38.04
#